data_AF-A0A0D0UFG1-F1
#
_entry.id   AF-A0A0D0UFG1-F1
#
_cell.length_a   1.000
_cell.length_b   1.000
_cell.length_c   1.000
_cell.angle_alpha   90.00
_cell.angle_beta   90.00
_cell.angle_gamma   90.00
#
_symmetry.space_group_name_H-M   'P 1'
#
loop_
_entity.id
_entity.type
_entity.pdbx_description
1 polymer ?
#
loop_
_entity_poly.entity_id
_entity_poly.type
_entity_poly.pdbx_seq_one_letter_code
_entity_poly.pdbx_strand_id
1 'polypeptide(L)'
;MSLQEFANEGPSLCYALVITMRESKTNHHGKTQYSTLMRHKQVDMCAIVFLGLLLFARFQHHPEQLPGCVAPGLPNMSARKSWYDLPLFSHRNQPAVSLKYDAQAKSMRSALEECGIHTSAVTHINRKWGAQLAERGGFPVTQGTYYLPRDIQRGEALLVKVFPDIERCQQQLHDSKRTEKGMAGEAFIQFMLFLRRAFLQDAPISDTSTLISTSGTTLSSKIPST
;
A
#
# COMPACT_ATOMS: atom_id res chain seq x y z
N MET A 1 -9.78 -5.75 -9.04
CA MET A 1 -8.88 -6.36 -8.05
C MET A 1 -9.41 -7.76 -7.82
N SER A 2 -8.56 -8.79 -7.83
CA SER A 2 -8.97 -10.17 -7.57
C SER A 2 -7.84 -10.87 -6.82
N LEU A 3 -8.21 -11.66 -5.81
CA LEU A 3 -7.31 -12.49 -5.00
C LEU A 3 -7.53 -13.95 -5.44
N GLN A 4 -6.46 -14.68 -5.76
CA GLN A 4 -6.56 -16.09 -6.20
C GLN A 4 -5.67 -16.97 -5.32
N GLU A 5 -6.20 -18.13 -4.92
CA GLU A 5 -5.54 -19.16 -4.11
C GLU A 5 -5.21 -20.38 -4.98
N PHE A 6 -4.07 -21.03 -4.73
CA PHE A 6 -3.67 -22.29 -5.37
C PHE A 6 -3.50 -23.35 -4.28
N ALA A 7 -4.21 -24.48 -4.40
CA ALA A 7 -4.32 -25.48 -3.33
C ALA A 7 -3.19 -26.53 -3.33
N ASN A 8 -2.74 -26.89 -2.12
CA ASN A 8 -2.00 -28.12 -1.75
C ASN A 8 -0.54 -28.32 -2.20
N GLU A 9 0.20 -27.30 -2.61
CA GLU A 9 1.66 -27.42 -2.81
C GLU A 9 2.44 -26.23 -2.22
N GLY A 10 3.20 -26.47 -1.15
CA GLY A 10 4.39 -25.65 -0.84
C GLY A 10 4.21 -24.43 0.08
N PRO A 11 5.22 -23.54 0.12
CA PRO A 11 5.55 -22.62 1.21
C PRO A 11 4.47 -21.55 1.48
N SER A 12 4.51 -20.88 2.65
CA SER A 12 3.53 -19.88 3.10
C SER A 12 2.98 -18.98 1.99
N LEU A 13 1.65 -18.79 1.97
CA LEU A 13 0.89 -18.08 0.92
C LEU A 13 1.50 -16.70 0.58
N CYS A 14 1.92 -16.53 -0.68
CA CYS A 14 2.41 -15.26 -1.21
C CYS A 14 1.32 -14.58 -2.05
N TYR A 15 0.73 -13.50 -1.52
CA TYR A 15 -0.27 -12.72 -2.24
C TYR A 15 0.37 -11.58 -3.02
N ALA A 16 -0.09 -11.39 -4.27
CA ALA A 16 0.26 -10.25 -5.11
C ALA A 16 -0.96 -9.34 -5.31
N LEU A 17 -0.77 -8.03 -5.14
CA LEU A 17 -1.76 -7.03 -5.52
C LEU A 17 -1.64 -6.78 -7.02
N VAL A 18 -2.70 -7.08 -7.77
CA VAL A 18 -2.78 -6.83 -9.22
C VAL A 18 -3.65 -5.60 -9.48
N ILE A 19 -3.05 -4.59 -10.11
CA ILE A 19 -3.69 -3.35 -10.55
C ILE A 19 -3.89 -3.45 -12.07
N THR A 20 -5.14 -3.36 -12.50
CA THR A 20 -5.52 -3.33 -13.91
C THR A 20 -5.63 -1.88 -14.38
N MET A 21 -4.86 -1.52 -15.40
CA MET A 21 -4.90 -0.22 -16.05
C MET A 21 -5.53 -0.40 -17.44
N ARG A 22 -6.67 0.26 -17.68
CA ARG A 22 -7.36 0.20 -18.98
C ARG A 22 -6.97 1.36 -19.89
N GLU A 23 -6.60 2.49 -19.30
CA GLU A 23 -6.20 3.70 -20.00
C GLU A 23 -4.92 4.25 -19.39
N SER A 24 -4.02 4.72 -20.25
CA SER A 24 -2.80 5.42 -19.84
C SER A 24 -2.35 6.33 -20.98
N LYS A 25 -1.42 7.26 -20.70
CA LYS A 25 -0.91 8.22 -21.70
C LYS A 25 -0.37 7.57 -22.97
N THR A 26 0.12 6.32 -22.90
CA THR A 26 0.67 5.59 -24.05
C THR A 26 -0.25 4.46 -24.54
N ASN A 27 -1.41 4.30 -23.90
CA ASN A 27 -2.35 3.22 -24.16
C ASN A 27 -3.67 3.75 -24.72
N HIS A 28 -3.57 4.43 -25.86
CA HIS A 28 -4.72 5.00 -26.56
C HIS A 28 -5.66 3.93 -27.16
N HIS A 29 -5.19 2.69 -27.31
CA HIS A 29 -5.93 1.58 -27.92
C HIS A 29 -6.67 0.70 -26.90
N GLY A 30 -6.73 1.11 -25.62
CA GLY A 30 -7.50 0.41 -24.59
C GLY A 30 -6.98 -1.00 -24.24
N LYS A 31 -5.70 -1.31 -24.51
CA LYS A 31 -5.14 -2.62 -24.17
C LYS A 31 -5.08 -2.76 -22.66
N THR A 32 -5.62 -3.85 -22.10
CA THR A 32 -5.53 -4.07 -20.66
C THR A 32 -4.07 -4.26 -20.23
N GLN A 33 -3.56 -3.34 -19.41
CA GLN A 33 -2.25 -3.42 -18.80
C GLN A 33 -2.38 -3.86 -17.34
N TYR A 34 -1.40 -4.61 -16.87
CA TYR A 34 -1.34 -5.06 -15.48
C TYR A 34 -0.07 -4.55 -14.82
N SER A 35 -0.21 -4.11 -13.58
CA SER A 35 0.92 -3.82 -12.70
C SER A 35 0.73 -4.64 -11.43
N THR A 36 1.80 -5.24 -10.94
CA THR A 36 1.76 -6.13 -9.78
C THR A 36 2.66 -5.60 -8.68
N LEU A 37 2.19 -5.74 -7.44
CA LEU A 37 2.95 -5.44 -6.23
C LEU A 37 2.99 -6.72 -5.39
N MET A 38 4.18 -7.12 -4.97
CA MET A 38 4.39 -8.28 -4.10
C MET A 38 5.04 -7.82 -2.81
N ARG A 39 4.92 -8.61 -1.75
CA ARG A 39 5.67 -8.34 -0.52
C ARG A 39 7.17 -8.46 -0.82
N HIS A 40 8.01 -7.56 -0.31
CA HIS A 40 9.47 -7.62 -0.49
C HIS A 40 10.15 -8.07 0.80
N LYS A 41 11.01 -9.10 0.83
CA LYS A 41 11.53 -9.75 2.06
C LYS A 41 11.86 -8.79 3.21
N GLN A 42 12.49 -7.66 2.91
CA GLN A 42 12.77 -6.60 3.86
C GLN A 42 11.59 -5.62 3.95
N VAL A 43 11.11 -5.35 5.17
CA VAL A 43 9.88 -4.60 5.45
C VAL A 43 9.95 -3.15 4.99
N ASP A 44 11.10 -2.53 5.19
CA ASP A 44 11.48 -1.17 4.78
C ASP A 44 11.55 -0.94 3.26
N MET A 45 11.52 -2.01 2.46
CA MET A 45 11.42 -1.95 1.01
C MET A 45 10.08 -2.51 0.48
N CYS A 46 9.17 -2.89 1.36
CA CYS A 46 7.94 -3.57 1.00
C CYS A 46 6.82 -2.59 0.63
N ALA A 47 6.56 -2.46 -0.69
CA ALA A 47 5.50 -1.60 -1.21
C ALA A 47 4.10 -1.92 -0.63
N ILE A 48 3.81 -3.20 -0.33
CA ILE A 48 2.55 -3.62 0.30
C ILE A 48 2.42 -3.07 1.72
N VAL A 49 3.52 -3.04 2.49
CA VAL A 49 3.53 -2.49 3.85
C VAL A 49 3.35 -0.98 3.81
N PHE A 50 4.07 -0.30 2.92
CA PHE A 50 3.89 1.14 2.74
C PHE A 50 2.47 1.50 2.29
N LEU A 51 1.84 0.67 1.46
CA LEU A 51 0.44 0.83 1.10
C LEU A 51 -0.48 0.62 2.32
N GLY A 52 -0.21 -0.40 3.14
CA GLY A 52 -0.92 -0.61 4.41
C GLY A 52 -0.79 0.58 5.36
N LEU A 53 0.42 1.11 5.54
CA LEU A 53 0.72 2.30 6.33
C LEU A 53 -0.01 3.55 5.79
N LEU A 54 0.01 3.76 4.48
CA LEU A 54 -0.71 4.85 3.83
C LEU A 54 -2.21 4.79 4.14
N LEU A 55 -2.83 3.62 3.97
CA LEU A 55 -4.27 3.44 4.22
C LEU A 55 -4.59 3.52 5.70
N PHE A 56 -3.72 3.01 6.58
CA PHE A 56 -3.88 3.11 8.04
C PHE A 56 -3.83 4.57 8.50
N ALA A 57 -2.84 5.33 8.02
CA ALA A 57 -2.74 6.76 8.28
C ALA A 57 -4.00 7.50 7.81
N ARG A 58 -4.48 7.17 6.61
CA ARG A 58 -5.59 7.84 5.95
C ARG A 58 -6.98 7.52 6.51
N PHE A 59 -7.23 6.28 6.92
CA PHE A 59 -8.57 5.81 7.30
C PHE A 59 -8.73 5.54 8.79
N GLN A 60 -7.65 5.45 9.56
CA GLN A 60 -7.75 5.15 10.99
C GLN A 60 -7.00 6.13 11.88
N HIS A 61 -5.70 6.39 11.62
CA HIS A 61 -4.92 7.27 12.51
C HIS A 61 -5.32 8.75 12.35
N HIS A 62 -5.45 9.21 11.11
CA HIS A 62 -5.91 10.55 10.76
C HIS A 62 -7.04 10.42 9.75
N PRO A 63 -8.22 9.96 10.20
CA PRO A 63 -9.27 9.52 9.30
C PRO A 63 -9.80 10.72 8.49
N GLU A 64 -9.70 10.62 7.17
CA GLU A 64 -10.23 11.63 6.26
C GLU A 64 -11.77 11.59 6.23
N GLN A 65 -12.39 12.77 6.15
CA GLN A 65 -13.84 12.88 5.93
C GLN A 65 -14.15 12.63 4.44
N LEU A 66 -14.51 11.40 4.10
CA LEU A 66 -14.81 11.00 2.74
C LEU A 66 -16.22 11.47 2.29
N PRO A 67 -16.40 11.80 1.00
CA PRO A 67 -17.72 12.14 0.46
C PRO A 67 -18.73 11.01 0.68
N GLY A 68 -19.94 11.36 1.12
CA GLY A 68 -21.02 10.38 1.32
C GLY A 68 -20.84 9.45 2.53
N CYS A 69 -19.84 9.71 3.39
CA CYS A 69 -19.69 9.06 4.68
C CYS A 69 -20.22 9.96 5.80
N VAL A 70 -20.91 9.34 6.77
CA VAL A 70 -21.43 10.04 7.98
C VAL A 70 -20.29 10.31 8.98
N ALA A 71 -19.32 9.41 9.04
CA ALA A 71 -18.15 9.50 9.92
C ALA A 71 -16.87 9.38 9.07
N PRO A 72 -15.75 9.98 9.52
CA PRO A 72 -14.47 9.84 8.87
C PRO A 72 -13.95 8.40 9.01
N GLY A 73 -13.25 7.88 8.00
CA GLY A 73 -12.72 6.52 8.01
C GLY A 73 -12.81 5.81 6.67
N LEU A 74 -13.11 4.51 6.68
CA LEU A 74 -13.29 3.74 5.44
C LEU A 74 -14.49 4.24 4.61
N PRO A 75 -14.44 4.08 3.27
CA PRO A 75 -15.48 4.61 2.40
C PRO A 75 -16.82 3.91 2.57
N ASN A 76 -17.89 4.62 2.17
CA ASN A 76 -19.23 4.07 2.09
C ASN A 76 -19.34 3.08 0.92
N MET A 77 -19.54 1.80 1.25
CA MET A 77 -19.61 0.71 0.28
C MET A 77 -21.03 0.39 -0.22
N SER A 78 -22.06 1.11 0.25
CA SER A 78 -23.44 0.83 -0.13
C SER A 78 -23.70 0.94 -1.64
N ALA A 79 -23.08 1.92 -2.33
CA ALA A 79 -23.19 2.11 -3.77
C ALA A 79 -21.81 2.30 -4.42
N ARG A 80 -21.60 1.77 -5.64
CA ARG A 80 -20.29 1.87 -6.33
C ARG A 80 -19.84 3.32 -6.51
N LYS A 81 -20.75 4.21 -6.90
CA LYS A 81 -20.48 5.65 -7.10
C LYS A 81 -19.94 6.37 -5.85
N SER A 82 -20.18 5.81 -4.66
CA SER A 82 -19.76 6.45 -3.41
C SER A 82 -18.27 6.27 -3.10
N TRP A 83 -17.57 5.35 -3.80
CA TRP A 83 -16.19 5.01 -3.45
C TRP A 83 -15.26 4.71 -4.62
N TYR A 84 -15.77 4.35 -5.81
CA TYR A 84 -14.93 3.97 -6.95
C TYR A 84 -14.02 5.10 -7.44
N ASP A 85 -14.48 6.34 -7.34
CA ASP A 85 -13.74 7.52 -7.83
C ASP A 85 -12.77 8.09 -6.78
N LEU A 86 -12.64 7.44 -5.61
CA LEU A 86 -11.72 7.90 -4.58
C LEU A 86 -10.27 7.65 -5.04
N PRO A 87 -9.44 8.71 -5.14
CA PRO A 87 -8.05 8.55 -5.53
C PRO A 87 -7.27 7.91 -4.40
N LEU A 88 -6.31 7.03 -4.72
CA LEU A 88 -5.40 6.44 -3.73
C LEU A 88 -4.51 7.51 -3.07
N PHE A 89 -4.00 8.44 -3.88
CA PHE A 89 -3.25 9.61 -3.42
C PHE A 89 -4.11 10.86 -3.59
N SER A 90 -4.53 11.43 -2.46
CA SER A 90 -5.39 12.60 -2.37
C SER A 90 -4.65 13.81 -1.82
N HIS A 91 -5.27 14.98 -1.98
CA HIS A 91 -4.89 16.15 -1.19
C HIS A 91 -5.39 15.97 0.26
N ARG A 92 -4.56 16.32 1.24
CA ARG A 92 -4.88 16.20 2.69
C ARG A 92 -6.23 16.80 3.07
N ASN A 93 -6.59 17.95 2.49
CA ASN A 93 -7.83 18.67 2.82
C ASN A 93 -8.97 18.39 1.83
N GLN A 94 -8.70 17.66 0.74
CA GLN A 94 -9.65 17.38 -0.34
C GLN A 94 -9.51 15.92 -0.76
N PRO A 95 -10.09 14.98 0.01
CA PRO A 95 -9.83 13.54 -0.13
C PRO A 95 -10.36 12.94 -1.45
N ALA A 96 -11.30 13.63 -2.10
CA ALA A 96 -11.85 13.25 -3.41
C ALA A 96 -11.00 13.72 -4.59
N VAL A 97 -10.03 14.63 -4.37
CA VAL A 97 -9.25 15.23 -5.44
C VAL A 97 -7.91 14.51 -5.55
N SER A 98 -7.65 13.95 -6.72
CA SER A 98 -6.41 13.23 -7.01
C SER A 98 -5.20 14.18 -6.96
N LEU A 99 -4.09 13.69 -6.42
CA LEU A 99 -2.84 14.42 -6.37
C LEU A 99 -2.36 14.78 -7.80
N LYS A 100 -2.09 16.07 -8.03
CA LYS A 100 -1.56 16.53 -9.31
C LYS A 100 -0.15 15.96 -9.57
N TYR A 101 0.15 15.73 -10.85
CA TYR A 101 1.46 15.23 -11.29
C TYR A 101 2.62 16.10 -10.79
N ASP A 102 2.50 17.43 -10.86
CA ASP A 102 3.59 18.32 -10.44
C ASP A 102 3.85 18.26 -8.93
N ALA A 103 2.81 18.09 -8.13
CA ALA A 103 2.92 17.90 -6.69
C ALA A 103 3.63 16.58 -6.37
N GLN A 104 3.22 15.48 -7.04
CA GLN A 104 3.90 14.19 -6.93
C GLN A 104 5.38 14.28 -7.35
N ALA A 105 5.64 14.90 -8.50
CA ALA A 105 7.00 15.05 -9.02
C ALA A 105 7.88 15.89 -8.10
N LYS A 106 7.33 16.94 -7.47
CA LYS A 106 8.04 17.74 -6.47
C LYS A 106 8.46 16.90 -5.26
N SER A 107 7.53 16.12 -4.68
CA SER A 107 7.85 15.23 -3.57
C SER A 107 8.91 14.18 -3.94
N MET A 108 8.80 13.59 -5.13
CA MET A 108 9.79 12.62 -5.62
C MET A 108 11.16 13.25 -5.83
N ARG A 109 11.25 14.47 -6.38
CA ARG A 109 12.55 15.17 -6.54
C ARG A 109 13.22 15.41 -5.20
N SER A 110 12.47 15.92 -4.21
CA SER A 110 13.01 16.15 -2.86
C SER A 110 13.62 14.88 -2.28
N ALA A 111 12.88 13.76 -2.34
CA ALA A 111 13.37 12.48 -1.82
C ALA A 111 14.60 11.97 -2.58
N LEU A 112 14.64 12.11 -3.91
CA LEU A 112 15.79 11.71 -4.72
C LEU A 112 17.02 12.57 -4.43
N GLU A 113 16.85 13.88 -4.27
CA GLU A 113 17.91 14.84 -3.92
C GLU A 113 18.50 14.56 -2.53
N GLU A 114 17.65 14.25 -1.53
CA GLU A 114 18.08 13.83 -0.20
C GLU A 114 18.90 12.53 -0.22
N CYS A 115 18.61 11.63 -1.16
CA CYS A 115 19.39 10.42 -1.39
C CYS A 115 20.61 10.63 -2.30
N GLY A 116 20.88 11.85 -2.78
CA GLY A 116 21.98 12.14 -3.72
C GLY A 116 21.78 11.53 -5.12
N ILE A 117 20.53 11.25 -5.52
CA ILE A 117 20.18 10.63 -6.80
C ILE A 117 19.75 11.71 -7.79
N HIS A 118 20.55 11.90 -8.84
CA HIS A 118 20.23 12.83 -9.92
C HIS A 118 19.65 12.08 -11.14
N THR A 119 18.42 12.41 -11.53
CA THR A 119 17.74 11.77 -12.67
C THR A 119 16.77 12.71 -13.39
N SER A 120 16.64 12.54 -14.70
CA SER A 120 15.60 13.18 -15.50
C SER A 120 14.25 12.43 -15.43
N ALA A 121 14.26 11.16 -15.01
CA ALA A 121 13.10 10.27 -14.99
C ALA A 121 12.39 10.21 -13.63
N VAL A 122 12.17 11.36 -12.99
CA VAL A 122 11.73 11.52 -11.59
C VAL A 122 10.58 10.58 -11.17
N THR A 123 9.46 10.55 -11.90
CA THR A 123 8.25 9.78 -11.54
C THR A 123 8.25 8.36 -12.13
N HIS A 124 9.23 8.03 -12.97
CA HIS A 124 9.32 6.75 -13.70
C HIS A 124 10.55 5.93 -13.31
N ILE A 125 11.49 6.48 -12.54
CA ILE A 125 12.71 5.80 -12.09
C ILE A 125 12.39 4.47 -11.40
N ASN A 126 11.35 4.46 -10.57
CA ASN A 126 10.91 3.27 -9.84
C ASN A 126 10.40 2.14 -10.76
N ARG A 127 9.87 2.47 -11.95
CA ARG A 127 9.39 1.45 -12.90
C ARG A 127 10.55 0.65 -13.48
N LYS A 128 11.62 1.34 -13.88
CA LYS A 128 12.81 0.70 -14.45
C LYS A 128 13.64 0.03 -13.37
N TRP A 129 13.85 0.72 -12.26
CA TRP A 129 14.69 0.23 -11.18
C TRP A 129 14.09 -0.98 -10.46
N GLY A 130 12.77 -1.00 -10.21
CA GLY A 130 12.11 -2.14 -9.59
C GLY A 130 12.22 -3.42 -10.44
N ALA A 131 12.02 -3.31 -11.76
CA ALA A 131 12.21 -4.42 -12.69
C ALA A 131 13.67 -4.90 -12.72
N GLN A 132 14.63 -3.96 -12.77
CA GLN A 132 16.06 -4.28 -12.76
C GLN A 132 16.53 -4.91 -11.44
N LEU A 133 15.99 -4.46 -10.30
CA LEU A 133 16.26 -5.07 -9.00
C LEU A 133 15.73 -6.50 -8.93
N ALA A 134 14.54 -6.75 -9.49
CA ALA A 134 14.01 -8.11 -9.60
C ALA A 134 14.90 -8.99 -10.49
N GLU A 135 15.26 -8.53 -11.69
CA GLU A 135 16.17 -9.29 -12.56
C GLU A 135 17.53 -9.58 -11.89
N ARG A 136 18.14 -8.58 -11.25
CA ARG A 136 19.42 -8.71 -10.53
C ARG A 136 19.32 -9.60 -9.30
N GLY A 137 18.15 -9.68 -8.67
CA GLY A 137 17.87 -10.57 -7.54
C GLY A 137 17.76 -12.04 -7.92
N GLY A 138 17.95 -12.39 -9.20
CA GLY A 138 17.80 -13.76 -9.69
C GLY A 138 16.34 -14.14 -9.95
N PHE A 139 15.47 -13.15 -10.19
CA PHE A 139 14.05 -13.36 -10.49
C PHE A 139 13.82 -13.20 -12.02
N PRO A 140 14.08 -14.24 -12.84
CA PRO A 140 13.82 -14.19 -14.28
C PRO A 140 12.31 -14.06 -14.56
N VAL A 141 11.97 -13.51 -15.74
CA VAL A 141 10.57 -13.34 -16.20
C VAL A 141 9.85 -14.70 -16.38
N THR A 142 10.61 -15.79 -16.42
CA THR A 142 10.13 -17.17 -16.55
C THR A 142 9.62 -17.70 -15.20
N GLN A 143 8.38 -18.17 -15.21
CA GLN A 143 7.62 -18.70 -14.07
C GLN A 143 8.47 -19.52 -13.08
N GLY A 144 8.49 -19.04 -11.83
CA GLY A 144 8.93 -19.78 -10.65
C GLY A 144 8.12 -19.30 -9.46
N THR A 145 7.75 -20.22 -8.56
CA THR A 145 7.10 -19.89 -7.29
C THR A 145 8.14 -19.35 -6.33
N TYR A 146 7.85 -18.21 -5.70
CA TYR A 146 8.79 -17.53 -4.81
C TYR A 146 8.23 -17.43 -3.39
N TYR A 147 9.09 -17.68 -2.41
CA TYR A 147 8.77 -17.76 -0.99
C TYR A 147 9.15 -16.49 -0.24
N LEU A 148 8.29 -16.05 0.68
CA LEU A 148 8.60 -15.01 1.65
C LEU A 148 8.27 -15.52 3.06
N PRO A 149 9.28 -15.70 3.95
CA PRO A 149 9.09 -16.21 5.31
C PRO A 149 8.54 -15.13 6.26
N ARG A 150 7.37 -14.56 5.95
CA ARG A 150 6.78 -13.46 6.76
C ARG A 150 5.37 -13.72 7.25
N ASP A 151 4.97 -14.99 7.29
CA ASP A 151 3.67 -15.38 7.79
C ASP A 151 3.75 -15.82 9.26
N ILE A 152 3.73 -14.85 10.18
CA ILE A 152 3.58 -15.11 11.62
C ILE A 152 2.09 -14.97 11.95
N GLN A 153 1.50 -16.03 12.53
CA GLN A 153 0.12 -15.99 12.99
C GLN A 153 -0.01 -14.99 14.16
N ARG A 154 -0.95 -14.05 14.03
CA ARG A 154 -1.25 -13.04 15.05
C ARG A 154 -2.62 -13.34 15.67
N GLY A 155 -2.81 -13.01 16.94
CA GLY A 155 -4.08 -13.22 17.63
C GLY A 155 -5.21 -12.34 17.06
N GLU A 156 -6.39 -12.94 16.89
CA GLU A 156 -7.59 -12.29 16.34
C GLU A 156 -7.96 -10.98 17.07
N ALA A 157 -7.75 -10.93 18.39
CA ALA A 157 -8.01 -9.75 19.21
C ALA A 157 -7.17 -8.52 18.82
N LEU A 158 -6.00 -8.70 18.19
CA LEU A 158 -5.19 -7.61 17.66
C LEU A 158 -5.63 -7.23 16.24
N LEU A 159 -6.02 -8.22 15.43
CA LEU A 159 -6.48 -7.98 14.06
C LEU A 159 -7.66 -7.01 14.03
N VAL A 160 -8.66 -7.20 14.90
CA VAL A 160 -9.85 -6.34 14.98
C VAL A 160 -9.56 -4.88 15.40
N LYS A 161 -8.38 -4.61 15.96
CA LYS A 161 -7.96 -3.23 16.31
C LYS A 161 -7.43 -2.46 15.11
N VAL A 162 -7.06 -3.13 14.02
CA VAL A 162 -6.52 -2.52 12.80
C VAL A 162 -7.61 -2.53 11.72
N PHE A 163 -7.98 -1.35 11.25
CA PHE A 163 -9.12 -1.08 10.39
C PHE A 163 -10.45 -1.63 10.96
N PRO A 164 -10.94 -1.14 12.11
CA PRO A 164 -12.15 -1.67 12.77
C PRO A 164 -13.43 -1.46 11.94
N ASP A 165 -13.40 -0.55 10.96
CA ASP A 165 -14.53 -0.24 10.10
C ASP A 165 -14.75 -1.25 8.95
N ILE A 166 -13.86 -2.23 8.77
CA ILE A 166 -13.95 -3.21 7.65
C ILE A 166 -15.25 -4.01 7.77
N GLU A 167 -15.62 -4.44 8.96
CA GLU A 167 -16.81 -5.24 9.23
C GLU A 167 -18.09 -4.47 8.85
N ARG A 168 -18.14 -3.16 9.14
CA ARG A 168 -19.22 -2.27 8.69
C ARG A 168 -19.30 -2.23 7.17
N CYS A 169 -18.17 -2.04 6.49
CA CYS A 169 -18.13 -2.01 5.03
C CYS A 169 -18.54 -3.35 4.41
N GLN A 170 -18.18 -4.47 5.05
CA GLN A 170 -18.60 -5.81 4.64
C GLN A 170 -20.12 -5.97 4.77
N GLN A 171 -20.73 -5.51 5.86
CA GLN A 171 -22.19 -5.51 6.03
C GLN A 171 -22.90 -4.69 4.94
N GLN A 172 -22.36 -3.52 4.58
CA GLN A 172 -22.91 -2.69 3.50
C GLN A 172 -22.90 -3.38 2.12
N LEU A 173 -21.89 -4.21 1.86
CA LEU A 173 -21.80 -4.97 0.60
C LEU A 173 -22.79 -6.14 0.53
N HIS A 174 -23.11 -6.73 1.68
CA HIS A 174 -24.04 -7.86 1.80
C HIS A 174 -25.47 -7.45 2.15
N ASP A 175 -25.80 -6.15 2.16
CA ASP A 175 -27.16 -5.69 2.39
C ASP A 175 -28.10 -6.21 1.28
N SER A 176 -29.16 -6.93 1.67
CA SER A 176 -30.17 -7.48 0.77
C SER A 176 -30.88 -6.42 -0.08
N LYS A 177 -30.86 -5.15 0.35
CA LYS A 177 -31.44 -4.03 -0.41
C LYS A 177 -30.54 -3.56 -1.56
N ARG A 178 -29.31 -4.06 -1.65
CA ARG A 178 -28.33 -3.64 -2.63
C ARG A 178 -28.64 -4.24 -4.00
N THR A 179 -28.84 -3.36 -4.99
CA THR A 179 -29.22 -3.75 -6.36
C THR A 179 -28.03 -4.17 -7.22
N GLU A 180 -26.81 -3.74 -6.87
CA GLU A 180 -25.61 -3.95 -7.69
C GLU A 180 -24.75 -5.11 -7.15
N LYS A 181 -24.26 -6.02 -8.02
CA LYS A 181 -23.28 -7.04 -7.59
C LYS A 181 -21.96 -6.40 -7.16
N GLY A 182 -21.39 -6.83 -6.04
CA GLY A 182 -20.33 -6.11 -5.32
C GLY A 182 -18.89 -6.53 -5.59
N MET A 183 -18.58 -7.28 -6.66
CA MET A 183 -17.28 -7.97 -6.81
C MET A 183 -16.03 -7.12 -6.51
N ALA A 184 -15.97 -5.86 -6.96
CA ALA A 184 -14.79 -5.03 -6.66
C ALA A 184 -14.74 -4.56 -5.21
N GLY A 185 -15.91 -4.33 -4.58
CA GLY A 185 -16.01 -4.01 -3.16
C GLY A 185 -15.60 -5.20 -2.31
N GLU A 186 -16.08 -6.39 -2.64
CA GLU A 186 -15.66 -7.64 -1.98
C GLU A 186 -14.15 -7.84 -2.11
N ALA A 187 -13.60 -7.67 -3.32
CA ALA A 187 -12.16 -7.78 -3.53
C ALA A 187 -11.36 -6.71 -2.76
N PHE A 188 -11.88 -5.49 -2.65
CA PHE A 188 -11.26 -4.45 -1.84
C PHE A 188 -11.29 -4.80 -0.35
N ILE A 189 -12.41 -5.33 0.17
CA ILE A 189 -12.50 -5.77 1.56
C ILE A 189 -11.55 -6.94 1.85
N GLN A 190 -11.49 -7.93 0.95
CA GLN A 190 -10.51 -9.01 1.06
C GLN A 190 -9.07 -8.50 1.07
N PHE A 191 -8.78 -7.50 0.23
CA PHE A 191 -7.49 -6.83 0.23
C PHE A 191 -7.21 -6.08 1.54
N MET A 192 -8.19 -5.36 2.10
CA MET A 192 -8.06 -4.69 3.40
C MET A 192 -7.85 -5.67 4.55
N LEU A 193 -8.53 -6.83 4.55
CA LEU A 193 -8.30 -7.92 5.52
C LEU A 193 -6.90 -8.52 5.38
N PHE A 194 -6.40 -8.66 4.15
CA PHE A 194 -5.02 -9.04 3.91
C PHE A 194 -4.04 -7.99 4.46
N LEU A 195 -4.27 -6.69 4.18
CA LEU A 195 -3.42 -5.61 4.70
C LEU A 195 -3.46 -5.54 6.23
N ARG A 196 -4.61 -5.74 6.87
CA ARG A 196 -4.75 -5.83 8.34
C ARG A 196 -3.79 -6.86 8.93
N ARG A 197 -3.70 -8.05 8.32
CA ARG A 197 -2.77 -9.11 8.72
C ARG A 197 -1.31 -8.72 8.44
N ALA A 198 -1.02 -8.27 7.21
CA ALA A 198 0.34 -7.91 6.80
C ALA A 198 0.92 -6.76 7.64
N PHE A 199 0.11 -5.74 7.92
CA PHE A 199 0.48 -4.60 8.74
C PHE A 199 0.89 -5.03 10.16
N LEU A 200 0.10 -5.89 10.81
CA LEU A 200 0.41 -6.40 12.15
C LEU A 200 1.58 -7.40 12.17
N GLN A 201 1.82 -8.11 11.08
CA GLN A 201 3.01 -8.94 10.94
C GLN A 201 4.28 -8.07 10.95
N ASP A 202 4.23 -6.93 10.25
CA ASP A 202 5.38 -6.07 9.97
C ASP A 202 5.58 -4.92 10.98
N ALA A 203 4.58 -4.61 11.82
CA ALA A 203 4.65 -3.54 12.82
C ALA A 203 5.82 -3.70 13.82
N PRO A 204 6.09 -4.89 14.42
CA PRO A 204 7.22 -5.04 15.35
C PRO A 204 8.61 -4.89 14.72
N ILE A 205 8.73 -5.20 13.42
CA ILE A 205 9.98 -5.12 12.66
C ILE A 205 10.35 -3.65 12.39
N SER A 206 9.34 -2.78 12.32
CA SER A 206 9.53 -1.33 12.15
C SER A 206 10.03 -0.65 13.42
N ASP A 207 9.83 -1.27 14.59
CA ASP A 207 10.04 -0.65 15.91
C ASP A 207 11.42 -0.95 16.52
N THR A 208 12.11 -2.03 16.10
CA THR A 208 13.18 -2.59 16.94
C THR A 208 14.63 -2.31 16.55
N SER A 209 15.00 -1.75 15.40
CA SER A 209 16.44 -1.49 15.11
C SER A 209 16.80 -0.44 14.06
N THR A 210 15.87 0.13 13.28
CA THR A 210 16.24 0.91 12.09
C THR A 210 16.33 2.43 12.30
N LEU A 211 15.93 2.96 13.47
CA LEU A 211 16.03 4.40 13.77
C LEU A 211 17.24 4.80 14.64
N ILE A 212 18.02 3.84 15.13
CA ILE A 212 19.17 4.13 16.02
C ILE A 212 20.49 4.31 15.25
N SER A 213 20.56 4.02 13.96
CA SER A 213 21.84 4.02 13.21
C SER A 213 22.18 5.31 12.44
N THR A 214 21.33 6.34 12.41
CA THR A 214 21.58 7.56 11.60
C THR A 214 21.80 8.86 12.38
N SER A 215 22.18 8.77 13.65
CA SER A 215 22.69 9.93 14.41
C SER A 215 23.98 9.60 15.16
N GLY A 216 24.99 9.16 14.41
CA GLY A 216 26.38 9.24 14.82
C GLY A 216 26.92 10.64 14.56
N THR A 217 26.71 11.58 15.49
CA THR A 217 27.55 12.77 15.59
C THR A 217 27.75 13.11 17.06
N THR A 218 28.90 12.69 17.57
CA THR A 218 29.43 12.98 18.89
C THR A 218 29.64 14.50 19.02
N LEU A 219 28.77 15.19 19.78
CA LEU A 219 29.10 16.50 20.31
C LEU A 219 30.00 16.32 21.54
N SER A 220 31.30 16.55 21.33
CA SER A 220 32.29 16.73 22.40
C SER A 220 31.96 18.00 23.18
N SER A 221 31.62 17.86 24.46
CA SER A 221 31.48 18.96 25.39
C SER A 221 32.86 19.53 25.76
N LYS A 222 33.15 20.74 25.27
CA LYS A 222 34.17 21.61 25.89
C LYS A 222 33.53 22.35 27.06
N ILE A 223 33.99 22.03 28.26
CA ILE A 223 33.76 22.81 29.49
C ILE A 223 34.79 23.96 29.49
N PRO A 224 34.39 25.24 29.63
CA PRO A 224 35.34 26.30 29.93
C PRO A 224 35.59 26.37 31.44
N SER A 225 36.86 26.29 31.80
CA SER A 225 37.38 26.56 33.14
C SER A 225 37.31 28.05 33.46
N THR A 226 36.73 28.39 34.61
CA THR A 226 37.06 29.57 35.40
C THR A 226 37.57 29.11 36.75
#